data_AF-A0A950CMW5-F1
#
_entry.id   AF-A0A950CMW5-F1
#
_cell.length_a   1.000
_cell.length_b   1.000
_cell.length_c   1.000
_cell.angle_alpha   90.00
_cell.angle_beta   90.00
_cell.angle_gamma   90.00
#
_symmetry.space_group_name_H-M   'P 1'
#
loop_
_entity.id
_entity.type
_entity.pdbx_description
1 polymer ?
#
loop_
_entity_poly.entity_id
_entity_poly.type
_entity_poly.pdbx_seq_one_letter_code
_entity_poly.pdbx_strand_id
1 'polypeptide(L)'
;KLLGGPQAGIIVGRGELIERLRANPLKRALRCGKLTLAALEATLRLYLRGDIANALPTLRMLRRSPAEIEAAAIRGRDILRERLASEFQLEIVDAYSEIGSGSLPTAQLKTRAIRITHPTLTAGSLAAMFRHARPPVIGHISDGAFFLDLRTVEDPAALAVDFIKIKASQ
;
A
#
# COMPACT_ATOMS: atom_id res chain seq x y z
N LYS A 1 -2.78 -2.83 10.81
CA LYS A 1 -2.92 -4.14 10.12
C LYS A 1 -4.36 -4.25 9.61
N LEU A 2 -5.07 -5.39 9.63
CA LEU A 2 -6.39 -5.50 8.99
C LEU A 2 -7.52 -4.68 9.64
N LEU A 3 -7.40 -4.29 10.91
CA LEU A 3 -8.36 -3.38 11.56
C LEU A 3 -8.44 -1.99 10.87
N GLY A 4 -7.41 -1.59 10.10
CA GLY A 4 -7.39 -0.28 9.43
C GLY A 4 -7.28 0.94 10.36
N GLY A 5 -7.15 0.74 11.68
CA GLY A 5 -6.99 1.78 12.68
C GLY A 5 -5.53 2.13 13.02
N PRO A 6 -5.31 3.00 14.03
CA PRO A 6 -3.97 3.40 14.46
C PRO A 6 -3.17 2.23 15.04
N GLN A 7 -1.85 2.41 15.20
CA GLN A 7 -1.02 1.44 15.90
C GLN A 7 -1.47 1.27 17.35
N ALA A 8 -1.97 0.09 17.70
CA ALA A 8 -2.38 -0.27 19.05
C ALA A 8 -2.26 -1.79 19.26
N GLY A 9 -1.98 -2.20 20.50
CA GLY A 9 -2.16 -3.58 20.95
C GLY A 9 -3.54 -3.76 21.55
N ILE A 10 -4.34 -4.67 20.99
CA ILE A 10 -5.69 -4.98 21.48
C ILE A 10 -5.66 -6.37 22.10
N ILE A 11 -6.07 -6.46 23.37
CA ILE A 11 -6.17 -7.74 24.10
C ILE A 11 -7.64 -7.91 24.50
N VAL A 12 -8.22 -9.04 24.11
CA VAL A 12 -9.59 -9.46 24.47
C VAL A 12 -9.54 -10.87 25.06
N GLY A 13 -10.35 -11.16 26.07
CA GLY A 13 -10.32 -12.45 26.75
C GLY A 13 -11.06 -12.45 28.08
N ARG A 14 -10.77 -13.44 28.93
CA ARG A 14 -11.43 -13.59 30.24
C ARG A 14 -11.12 -12.42 31.17
N GLY A 15 -12.15 -11.94 31.89
CA GLY A 15 -12.05 -10.78 32.78
C GLY A 15 -10.94 -10.92 33.84
N GLU A 16 -10.83 -12.09 34.48
CA GLU A 16 -9.76 -12.42 35.43
C GLU A 16 -8.34 -12.19 34.88
N LEU A 17 -8.10 -12.54 33.61
CA LEU A 17 -6.80 -12.37 32.96
C LEU A 17 -6.55 -10.91 32.60
N ILE A 18 -7.59 -10.19 32.18
CA ILE A 18 -7.50 -8.75 31.90
C ILE A 18 -7.19 -7.97 33.19
N GLU A 19 -7.77 -8.33 34.33
CA GLU A 19 -7.46 -7.68 35.61
C GLU A 19 -6.02 -7.95 36.05
N ARG A 20 -5.51 -9.18 35.88
CA ARG A 20 -4.09 -9.49 36.12
C ARG A 20 -3.16 -8.65 35.23
N LEU A 21 -3.50 -8.48 33.95
CA LEU A 21 -2.75 -7.60 33.04
C LEU A 21 -2.83 -6.13 33.47
N ARG A 22 -3.98 -5.68 33.98
CA ARG A 22 -4.20 -4.30 34.44
C ARG A 22 -3.38 -3.96 35.68
N ALA A 23 -3.09 -4.93 36.53
CA ALA A 23 -2.27 -4.77 37.73
C ALA A 23 -0.75 -4.81 37.45
N ASN A 24 -0.32 -5.27 36.26
CA ASN A 24 1.09 -5.36 35.92
C ASN A 24 1.74 -3.95 35.80
N PRO A 25 2.89 -3.69 36.46
CA PRO A 25 3.60 -2.40 36.39
C PRO A 25 3.90 -1.92 34.96
N LEU A 26 4.12 -2.85 34.02
CA LEU A 26 4.39 -2.54 32.62
C LEU A 26 3.24 -1.81 31.93
N LYS A 27 2.00 -1.91 32.44
CA LYS A 27 0.84 -1.19 31.89
C LYS A 27 1.10 0.30 31.76
N ARG A 28 1.79 0.92 32.72
CA ARG A 28 2.01 2.37 32.70
C ARG A 28 2.97 2.78 31.58
N ALA A 29 3.96 1.94 31.30
CA ALA A 29 4.93 2.16 30.23
C ALA A 29 4.34 1.89 28.84
N LEU A 30 3.46 0.88 28.72
CA LEU A 30 2.83 0.46 27.47
C LEU A 30 1.50 1.19 27.16
N ARG A 31 1.10 2.17 27.97
CA ARG A 31 -0.19 2.85 27.82
C ARG A 31 -0.23 3.69 26.54
N CYS A 32 -1.27 3.47 25.71
CA CYS A 32 -1.53 4.29 24.54
C CYS A 32 -1.71 5.78 24.89
N GLY A 33 -1.24 6.65 24.00
CA GLY A 33 -1.47 8.10 24.09
C GLY A 33 -2.93 8.47 23.77
N LYS A 34 -3.33 9.69 24.15
CA LYS A 34 -4.69 10.21 23.93
C LYS A 34 -5.10 10.16 22.45
N LEU A 35 -4.21 10.54 21.54
CA LEU A 35 -4.48 10.54 20.09
C LEU A 35 -4.74 9.12 19.56
N THR A 36 -3.93 8.15 19.97
CA THR A 36 -4.13 6.75 19.58
C THR A 36 -5.48 6.23 20.07
N LEU A 37 -5.87 6.55 21.30
CA LEU A 37 -7.17 6.15 21.85
C LEU A 37 -8.34 6.80 21.11
N ALA A 38 -8.25 8.10 20.80
CA ALA A 38 -9.29 8.80 20.05
C ALA A 38 -9.45 8.24 18.62
N ALA A 39 -8.33 8.02 17.92
CA ALA A 39 -8.36 7.42 16.58
C ALA A 39 -8.86 5.96 16.61
N LEU A 40 -8.52 5.19 17.65
CA LEU A 40 -9.02 3.82 17.82
C LEU A 40 -10.52 3.81 18.10
N GLU A 41 -11.02 4.70 18.96
CA GLU A 41 -12.47 4.84 19.21
C GLU A 41 -13.22 5.17 17.92
N ALA A 42 -12.75 6.16 17.16
CA ALA A 42 -13.35 6.52 15.87
C ALA A 42 -13.36 5.32 14.91
N THR A 43 -12.25 4.58 14.82
CA THR A 43 -12.16 3.35 14.02
C THR A 43 -13.22 2.34 14.46
N LEU A 44 -13.31 2.02 15.76
CA LEU A 44 -14.26 1.03 16.27
C LEU A 44 -15.73 1.45 16.10
N ARG A 45 -16.02 2.76 16.17
CA ARG A 45 -17.36 3.29 15.87
C ARG A 45 -17.77 3.06 14.41
N LEU A 46 -16.84 3.12 13.47
CA LEU A 46 -17.11 2.76 12.07
C LEU A 46 -17.48 1.28 11.94
N TYR A 47 -16.77 0.39 12.65
CA TYR A 47 -17.12 -1.04 12.73
C TYR A 47 -18.53 -1.28 13.26
N LEU A 48 -18.93 -0.58 14.33
CA LEU A 48 -20.28 -0.69 14.89
C LEU A 48 -21.38 -0.20 13.94
N ARG A 49 -21.09 0.78 13.09
CA ARG A 49 -22.04 1.33 12.11
C ARG A 49 -22.14 0.49 10.83
N GLY A 50 -21.18 -0.41 10.57
CA GLY A 50 -21.14 -1.25 9.38
C GLY A 50 -20.55 -0.60 8.12
N ASP A 51 -20.34 0.72 8.10
CA ASP A 51 -19.76 1.45 6.96
C ASP A 51 -18.22 1.43 6.97
N ILE A 52 -17.63 0.23 6.99
CA ILE A 52 -16.17 0.07 7.12
C ILE A 52 -15.44 0.03 5.78
N ALA A 53 -16.12 -0.42 4.72
CA ALA A 53 -15.50 -0.67 3.43
C ALA A 53 -15.11 0.62 2.71
N ASN A 54 -15.91 1.67 2.88
CA ASN A 54 -15.66 2.97 2.29
C ASN A 54 -14.82 3.86 3.19
N ALA A 55 -15.00 3.73 4.52
CA ALA A 55 -14.35 4.61 5.50
C ALA A 55 -12.90 4.23 5.83
N LEU A 56 -12.52 2.95 5.73
CA LEU A 56 -11.17 2.49 6.07
C LEU A 56 -10.35 2.19 4.81
N PRO A 57 -9.27 2.96 4.50
CA PRO A 57 -8.49 2.79 3.27
C PRO A 57 -7.97 1.37 3.06
N THR A 58 -7.49 0.71 4.12
CA THR A 58 -7.00 -0.67 4.03
C THR A 58 -8.08 -1.63 3.55
N LEU A 59 -9.30 -1.53 4.09
CA LEU A 59 -10.41 -2.41 3.70
C LEU A 59 -10.92 -2.05 2.31
N ARG A 60 -10.96 -0.76 1.97
CA ARG A 60 -11.33 -0.29 0.64
C ARG A 60 -10.41 -0.88 -0.42
N MET A 61 -9.10 -0.74 -0.25
CA MET A 61 -8.08 -1.30 -1.15
C MET A 61 -8.21 -2.83 -1.29
N LEU A 62 -8.39 -3.56 -0.18
CA LEU A 62 -8.56 -5.02 -0.21
C LEU A 62 -9.85 -5.46 -0.92
N ARG A 63 -10.91 -4.65 -0.85
CA ARG A 63 -12.22 -4.96 -1.44
C ARG A 63 -12.38 -4.49 -2.89
N ARG A 64 -11.42 -3.76 -3.44
CA ARG A 64 -11.47 -3.31 -4.84
C ARG A 64 -11.70 -4.49 -5.77
N SER A 65 -12.71 -4.36 -6.61
CA SER A 65 -13.06 -5.33 -7.63
C SER A 65 -11.97 -5.42 -8.70
N PRO A 66 -11.85 -6.55 -9.41
CA PRO A 66 -10.93 -6.68 -10.55
C PRO A 66 -11.15 -5.59 -11.61
N ALA A 67 -12.39 -5.20 -11.88
CA ALA A 67 -12.74 -4.17 -12.86
C ALA A 67 -12.22 -2.76 -12.45
N GLU A 68 -12.34 -2.39 -11.18
CA GLU A 68 -11.81 -1.11 -10.68
C GLU A 68 -10.28 -1.04 -10.74
N ILE A 69 -9.61 -2.19 -10.63
CA ILE A 69 -8.15 -2.28 -10.68
C ILE A 69 -7.66 -2.27 -12.13
N GLU A 70 -8.36 -2.97 -13.02
CA GLU A 70 -8.13 -2.89 -14.47
C GLU A 70 -8.26 -1.45 -14.97
N ALA A 71 -9.35 -0.77 -14.62
CA ALA A 71 -9.57 0.62 -15.00
C ALA A 71 -8.50 1.58 -14.42
N ALA A 72 -7.97 1.28 -13.24
CA ALA A 72 -6.85 2.03 -12.67
C ALA A 72 -5.52 1.73 -13.39
N ALA A 73 -5.28 0.49 -13.82
CA ALA A 73 -4.09 0.09 -14.57
C ALA A 73 -4.04 0.74 -15.94
N ILE A 74 -5.16 0.77 -16.67
CA ILE A 74 -5.27 1.43 -17.97
C ILE A 74 -4.96 2.92 -17.82
N ARG A 75 -5.68 3.63 -16.94
CA ARG A 75 -5.46 5.06 -16.71
C ARG A 75 -4.05 5.37 -16.23
N GLY A 76 -3.54 4.60 -15.27
CA GLY A 76 -2.19 4.78 -14.73
C GLY A 76 -1.10 4.57 -15.77
N ARG A 77 -1.24 3.56 -16.63
CA ARG A 77 -0.33 3.31 -17.75
C ARG A 77 -0.33 4.48 -18.73
N ASP A 78 -1.51 4.98 -19.09
CA ASP A 78 -1.63 6.06 -20.07
C ASP A 78 -1.04 7.38 -19.53
N ILE A 79 -1.27 7.69 -18.25
CA ILE A 79 -0.60 8.81 -17.56
C ILE A 79 0.92 8.64 -17.59
N LEU A 80 1.44 7.46 -17.27
CA LEU A 80 2.88 7.22 -17.28
C LEU A 80 3.49 7.29 -18.69
N ARG A 81 2.75 6.87 -19.73
CA ARG A 81 3.17 7.01 -21.12
C ARG A 81 3.36 8.46 -21.55
N GLU A 82 2.56 9.38 -21.02
CA GLU A 82 2.71 10.81 -21.28
C GLU A 82 3.93 11.41 -20.55
N ARG A 83 4.38 10.78 -19.46
CA ARG A 83 5.46 11.29 -18.60
C ARG A 83 6.82 10.67 -18.88
N LEU A 84 6.85 9.46 -19.42
CA LEU A 84 8.06 8.71 -19.75
C LEU A 84 8.40 8.84 -21.23
N ALA A 85 9.68 8.69 -21.56
CA ALA A 85 10.10 8.62 -22.95
C ALA A 85 9.57 7.33 -23.62
N SER A 86 9.47 7.34 -24.96
CA SER A 86 8.94 6.21 -25.75
C SER A 86 9.78 4.92 -25.65
N GLU A 87 11.01 5.01 -25.15
CA GLU A 87 11.89 3.85 -24.93
C GLU A 87 11.42 2.97 -23.76
N PHE A 88 10.60 3.50 -22.84
CA PHE A 88 10.02 2.73 -21.76
C PHE A 88 8.89 1.84 -22.29
N GLN A 89 8.95 0.55 -21.96
CA GLN A 89 7.87 -0.40 -22.24
C GLN A 89 6.99 -0.54 -21.01
N LEU A 90 5.69 -0.25 -21.19
CA LEU A 90 4.68 -0.31 -20.13
C LEU A 90 3.59 -1.31 -20.52
N GLU A 91 3.51 -2.41 -19.77
CA GLU A 91 2.60 -3.52 -20.00
C GLU A 91 1.68 -3.69 -18.79
N ILE A 92 0.38 -3.91 -19.02
CA ILE A 92 -0.55 -4.30 -17.95
C ILE A 92 -0.54 -5.82 -17.89
N VAL A 93 -0.27 -6.37 -16.71
CA VAL A 93 -0.14 -7.82 -16.51
C VAL A 93 -0.97 -8.30 -15.33
N ASP A 94 -1.38 -9.57 -15.37
CA ASP A 94 -1.89 -10.29 -14.20
C ASP A 94 -0.79 -10.40 -13.13
N ALA A 95 -1.16 -10.16 -11.88
CA ALA A 95 -0.27 -10.27 -10.74
C ALA A 95 -1.04 -10.71 -9.48
N TYR A 96 -0.31 -10.90 -8.38
CA TYR A 96 -0.88 -11.21 -7.08
C TYR A 96 -0.36 -10.24 -6.02
N SER A 97 -1.29 -9.57 -5.31
CA SER A 97 -0.96 -8.80 -4.11
C SER A 97 -0.89 -9.74 -2.91
N GLU A 98 0.12 -9.59 -2.06
CA GLU A 98 0.24 -10.36 -0.82
C GLU A 98 -0.40 -9.61 0.36
N ILE A 99 -1.19 -10.32 1.16
CA ILE A 99 -1.74 -9.76 2.40
C ILE A 99 -0.80 -10.06 3.57
N GLY A 100 -0.27 -8.99 4.16
CA GLY A 100 0.56 -9.03 5.37
C GLY A 100 1.94 -8.41 5.16
N SER A 101 2.59 -8.00 6.25
CA SER A 101 3.98 -7.54 6.25
C SER A 101 4.81 -8.58 7.02
N GLY A 102 5.50 -9.49 6.33
CA GLY A 102 6.29 -10.56 6.98
C GLY A 102 6.61 -11.75 6.07
N SER A 103 7.32 -12.74 6.62
CA SER A 103 7.91 -13.90 5.92
C SER A 103 6.93 -15.01 5.51
N LEU A 104 5.63 -14.87 5.78
CA LEU A 104 4.61 -15.80 5.32
C LEU A 104 3.38 -15.03 4.80
N PRO A 105 3.13 -14.99 3.48
CA PRO A 105 1.92 -14.41 2.92
C PRO A 105 0.70 -15.19 3.44
N THR A 106 -0.23 -14.48 4.08
CA THR A 106 -1.44 -15.14 4.63
C THR A 106 -2.49 -15.41 3.56
N ALA A 107 -2.47 -14.68 2.45
CA ALA A 107 -3.28 -14.90 1.26
C ALA A 107 -2.72 -14.10 0.07
N GLN A 108 -3.00 -14.58 -1.14
CA GLN A 108 -2.73 -13.88 -2.39
C GLN A 108 -4.05 -13.37 -3.00
N LEU A 109 -4.06 -12.12 -3.46
CA LEU A 109 -5.20 -11.49 -4.12
C LEU A 109 -4.85 -11.18 -5.57
N LYS A 110 -5.65 -11.69 -6.51
CA LYS A 110 -5.50 -11.40 -7.94
C LYS A 110 -5.61 -9.91 -8.21
N THR A 111 -4.59 -9.29 -8.80
CA THR A 111 -4.48 -7.86 -9.10
C THR A 111 -4.02 -7.62 -10.53
N ARG A 112 -3.97 -6.35 -10.95
CA ARG A 112 -3.23 -5.91 -12.13
C ARG A 112 -2.04 -5.08 -11.71
N ALA A 113 -0.94 -5.25 -12.42
CA ALA A 113 0.24 -4.44 -12.28
C ALA A 113 0.62 -3.78 -13.60
N ILE A 114 1.28 -2.63 -13.54
CA ILE A 114 2.03 -2.08 -14.68
C ILE A 114 3.46 -2.57 -14.55
N ARG A 115 3.87 -3.44 -15.48
CA ARG A 115 5.25 -3.88 -15.67
C ARG A 115 5.98 -2.86 -16.53
N ILE A 116 7.11 -2.36 -16.03
CA ILE A 116 7.90 -1.30 -16.62
C ILE A 116 9.31 -1.81 -16.89
N THR A 117 9.75 -1.71 -18.14
CA THR A 117 11.11 -2.07 -18.57
C THR A 117 11.70 -1.01 -19.49
N HIS A 118 13.02 -1.04 -19.64
CA HIS A 118 13.78 -0.13 -20.49
C HIS A 118 14.96 -0.89 -21.14
N PRO A 119 15.34 -0.61 -22.40
CA PRO A 119 16.40 -1.34 -23.09
C PRO A 119 17.77 -1.27 -22.39
N THR A 120 18.07 -0.15 -21.73
CA THR A 120 19.39 0.11 -21.12
C THR A 120 19.37 0.25 -19.60
N LEU A 121 18.18 0.44 -18.97
CA LEU A 121 18.10 0.64 -17.53
C LEU A 121 17.68 -0.66 -16.85
N THR A 122 18.39 -1.00 -15.78
CA THR A 122 18.03 -2.14 -14.94
C THR A 122 16.74 -1.86 -14.15
N ALA A 123 16.03 -2.90 -13.72
CA ALA A 123 14.89 -2.74 -12.80
C ALA A 123 15.25 -2.00 -11.51
N GLY A 124 16.48 -2.16 -11.00
CA GLY A 124 16.99 -1.42 -9.85
C GLY A 124 17.10 0.08 -10.13
N SER A 125 17.63 0.45 -11.30
CA SER A 125 17.72 1.83 -11.76
C SER A 125 16.34 2.45 -11.99
N LEU A 126 15.40 1.69 -12.56
CA LEU A 126 14.00 2.11 -12.70
C LEU A 126 13.35 2.36 -11.34
N ALA A 127 13.46 1.41 -10.40
CA ALA A 127 12.93 1.58 -9.05
C ALA A 127 13.55 2.81 -8.35
N ALA A 128 14.85 3.06 -8.53
CA ALA A 128 15.50 4.26 -8.03
C ALA A 128 14.94 5.53 -8.67
N MET A 129 14.74 5.55 -9.99
CA MET A 129 14.16 6.68 -10.71
C MET A 129 12.75 7.03 -10.18
N PHE A 130 11.87 6.04 -10.03
CA PHE A 130 10.52 6.24 -9.49
C PHE A 130 10.53 6.69 -8.02
N ARG A 131 11.46 6.18 -7.19
CA ARG A 131 11.67 6.65 -5.82
C ARG A 131 12.12 8.12 -5.73
N HIS A 132 12.81 8.63 -6.75
CA HIS A 132 13.27 10.02 -6.80
C HIS A 132 12.33 10.97 -7.56
N ALA A 133 11.23 10.45 -8.12
CA ALA A 133 10.19 11.26 -8.72
C ALA A 133 9.50 12.15 -7.67
N ARG A 134 8.74 13.15 -8.13
CA ARG A 134 7.94 14.03 -7.26
C ARG A 134 6.45 13.95 -7.63
N PRO A 135 5.58 13.47 -6.73
CA PRO A 135 5.91 12.71 -5.50
C PRO A 135 6.61 11.37 -5.80
N PRO A 136 7.31 10.76 -4.81
CA PRO A 136 7.92 9.44 -4.98
C PRO A 136 6.87 8.35 -5.25
N VAL A 137 7.20 7.44 -6.16
CA VAL A 137 6.37 6.25 -6.45
C VAL A 137 7.16 5.01 -6.06
N ILE A 138 6.54 4.14 -5.26
CA ILE A 138 7.16 2.91 -4.78
C ILE A 138 6.49 1.72 -5.45
N GLY A 139 7.30 0.92 -6.13
CA GLY A 139 6.92 -0.39 -6.67
C GLY A 139 7.83 -1.48 -6.13
N HIS A 140 7.76 -2.66 -6.74
CA HIS A 140 8.64 -3.78 -6.44
C HIS A 140 9.38 -4.26 -7.71
N ILE A 141 10.40 -5.07 -7.51
CA ILE A 141 11.16 -5.69 -8.61
C ILE A 141 10.90 -7.20 -8.56
N SER A 142 10.52 -7.77 -9.70
CA SER A 142 10.41 -9.21 -9.91
C SER A 142 10.92 -9.53 -11.30
N ASP A 143 11.53 -10.69 -11.51
CA ASP A 143 11.88 -11.22 -12.85
C ASP A 143 12.57 -10.18 -13.77
N GLY A 144 13.47 -9.38 -13.20
CA GLY A 144 14.24 -8.37 -13.94
C GLY A 144 13.46 -7.12 -14.39
N ALA A 145 12.22 -6.92 -13.95
CA ALA A 145 11.39 -5.75 -14.29
C ALA A 145 10.89 -5.00 -13.04
N PHE A 146 10.50 -3.73 -13.22
CA PHE A 146 9.89 -2.92 -12.17
C PHE A 146 8.37 -2.95 -12.28
N PHE A 147 7.67 -3.14 -11.17
CA PHE A 147 6.22 -3.31 -11.13
C PHE A 147 5.55 -2.32 -10.20
N LEU A 148 4.46 -1.73 -10.67
CA LEU A 148 3.50 -1.00 -9.85
C LEU A 148 2.24 -1.84 -9.70
N ASP A 149 1.90 -2.29 -8.48
CA ASP A 149 0.64 -2.99 -8.20
C ASP A 149 -0.49 -1.98 -8.01
N LEU A 150 -1.53 -2.09 -8.84
CA LEU A 150 -2.60 -1.11 -8.87
C LEU A 150 -3.63 -1.29 -7.75
N ARG A 151 -3.55 -2.37 -6.95
CA ARG A 151 -4.37 -2.55 -5.74
C ARG A 151 -4.31 -1.31 -4.84
N THR A 152 -3.10 -0.80 -4.64
CA THR A 152 -2.80 0.30 -3.71
C THR A 152 -2.75 1.66 -4.39
N VAL A 153 -3.03 1.75 -5.68
CA VAL A 153 -3.19 3.01 -6.42
C VAL A 153 -4.68 3.28 -6.59
N GLU A 154 -5.27 4.00 -5.62
CA GLU A 154 -6.71 4.31 -5.64
C GLU A 154 -7.05 5.35 -6.70
N ASP A 155 -6.28 6.44 -6.76
CA ASP A 155 -6.38 7.47 -7.78
C ASP A 155 -5.19 7.37 -8.74
N PRO A 156 -5.39 6.92 -9.99
CA PRO A 156 -4.34 6.87 -11.00
C PRO A 156 -3.68 8.23 -11.29
N ALA A 157 -4.35 9.36 -11.01
CA ALA A 157 -3.76 10.69 -11.16
C ALA A 157 -2.53 10.89 -10.27
N ALA A 158 -2.40 10.13 -9.18
CA ALA A 158 -1.20 10.13 -8.33
C ALA A 158 0.07 9.64 -9.06
N LEU A 159 -0.07 8.98 -10.22
CA LEU A 159 1.05 8.58 -11.07
C LEU A 159 1.51 9.67 -12.04
N ALA A 160 0.84 10.83 -12.08
CA ALA A 160 1.26 11.99 -12.85
C ALA A 160 2.44 12.71 -12.15
N VAL A 161 3.53 11.98 -11.95
CA VAL A 161 4.71 12.42 -11.21
C VAL A 161 5.73 13.07 -12.13
N ASP A 162 6.56 13.93 -11.55
CA ASP A 162 7.67 14.55 -12.25
C ASP A 162 8.94 13.71 -12.08
N PHE A 163 9.44 13.15 -13.17
CA PHE A 163 10.73 12.48 -13.21
C PHE A 163 11.85 13.52 -13.28
N ILE A 164 12.57 13.68 -12.17
CA ILE A 164 13.73 14.57 -12.12
C ILE A 164 14.84 13.92 -12.93
N LYS A 165 15.42 14.66 -13.89
CA LYS A 165 16.67 14.25 -14.53
C LYS A 165 17.74 14.13 -13.45
N ILE A 166 18.07 12.90 -13.07
CA ILE A 166 19.25 12.64 -12.26
C ILE A 166 20.42 13.08 -13.13
N LYS A 167 21.10 14.18 -12.77
CA LYS A 167 22.38 14.53 -13.39
C LYS A 167 23.24 13.29 -13.30
N ALA A 168 23.62 12.72 -14.45
CA ALA A 168 24.60 11.64 -14.49
C ALA A 168 25.83 12.16 -13.74
N SER A 169 26.13 11.53 -12.60
CA SER A 169 27.41 11.75 -11.93
C SER A 169 28.49 11.40 -12.96
N GLN A 170 29.29 12.41 -13.32
CA GLN A 170 30.53 12.20 -14.08
C GLN A 170 31.49 11.33 -13.28
#